data_AF-A0A4Y9PLT0-F1
#
_entry.id   AF-A0A4Y9PLT0-F1
#
_cell.length_a   1.000
_cell.length_b   1.000
_cell.length_c   1.000
_cell.angle_alpha   90.00
_cell.angle_beta   90.00
_cell.angle_gamma   90.00
#
_symmetry.space_group_name_H-M   'P 1'
#
loop_
_entity.id
_entity.type
_entity.pdbx_description
1 polymer ?
#
loop_
_entity_poly.entity_id
_entity_poly.type
_entity_poly.pdbx_seq_one_letter_code
_entity_poly.pdbx_strand_id
1 'polypeptide(L)' 'MTLAVPLTVSDPSVRSAVTRLSHEFPQLGPRTIVLVVRTCREELRGSPADALPELVERLARQRLRVSLH' A
#
# COMPACT_ATOMS: atom_id res chain seq x y z
N MET A 1 -1.04 -25.81 8.04
CA MET A 1 -1.98 -25.31 7.01
C MET A 1 -1.40 -24.02 6.48
N THR A 2 -0.60 -24.08 5.40
CA THR A 2 0.05 -22.90 4.83
C THR A 2 -0.40 -22.79 3.39
N LEU A 3 -1.40 -21.94 3.16
CA LEU A 3 -1.80 -21.55 1.81
C LEU A 3 -0.79 -20.53 1.32
N ALA A 4 0.14 -20.99 0.47
CA ALA A 4 0.89 -20.12 -0.42
C ALA A 4 -0.11 -19.47 -1.40
N VAL A 5 -0.61 -18.29 -1.04
CA VAL A 5 -1.42 -17.49 -1.95
C VAL A 5 -0.49 -17.03 -3.08
N PRO A 6 -0.80 -17.33 -4.36
CA PRO A 6 0.02 -16.85 -5.46
C PRO A 6 0.04 -15.32 -5.41
N LEU A 7 1.25 -14.76 -5.34
CA LEU A 7 1.55 -13.33 -5.40
C LEU A 7 1.21 -12.79 -6.80
N THR A 8 -0.07 -12.81 -7.17
CA THR A 8 -0.55 -12.15 -8.38
C THR A 8 -0.65 -10.66 -8.09
N VAL A 9 -0.09 -9.87 -9.00
CA VAL A 9 0.07 -8.41 -9.03
C VAL A 9 -1.25 -7.61 -8.87
N SER A 10 -2.38 -8.28 -8.62
CA SER A 10 -3.67 -7.71 -8.21
C SER A 10 -3.98 -8.06 -6.75
N ASP A 11 -3.08 -7.71 -5.83
CA ASP A 11 -3.36 -7.81 -4.41
C ASP A 11 -4.53 -6.87 -4.09
N PRO A 12 -5.71 -7.38 -3.70
CA PRO A 12 -6.88 -6.54 -3.44
C PRO A 12 -6.57 -5.52 -2.34
N SER A 13 -5.64 -5.82 -1.44
CA SER A 13 -5.13 -4.92 -0.40
C SER A 13 -4.47 -3.68 -1.00
N VAL A 14 -3.66 -3.83 -2.04
CA VAL A 14 -2.99 -2.71 -2.72
C VAL A 14 -4.03 -1.82 -3.40
N ARG A 15 -5.01 -2.42 -4.07
CA ARG A 15 -6.07 -1.67 -4.74
C ARG A 15 -6.93 -0.89 -3.73
N SER A 16 -7.35 -1.54 -2.65
CA SER A 16 -8.12 -0.90 -1.57
C SER A 16 -7.34 0.22 -0.88
N ALA A 17 -6.05 0.00 -0.60
CA ALA A 17 -5.18 1.01 -0.01
C ALA A 17 -5.01 2.22 -0.94
N VAL A 18 -4.75 2.01 -2.24
CA VAL A 18 -4.65 3.10 -3.22
C VAL A 18 -5.95 3.89 -3.30
N THR A 19 -7.11 3.22 -3.37
CA THR A 19 -8.41 3.90 -3.43
C THR A 19 -8.66 4.75 -2.19
N ARG A 20 -8.41 4.22 -0.98
CA ARG A 20 -8.55 4.98 0.27
C ARG A 20 -7.57 6.15 0.36
N LEU A 21 -6.29 5.91 0.11
CA LEU A 21 -5.26 6.95 0.17
C LEU A 21 -5.49 8.02 -0.89
N SER A 22 -6.02 7.67 -2.07
CA SER A 22 -6.38 8.65 -3.10
C SER A 22 -7.55 9.52 -2.68
N HIS A 23 -8.44 9.03 -1.82
CA HIS A 23 -9.51 9.82 -1.22
C HIS A 23 -9.03 10.67 -0.03
N GLU A 24 -8.11 10.16 0.80
CA GLU A 24 -7.50 10.93 1.90
C GLU A 24 -6.53 12.02 1.39
N PHE A 25 -5.82 11.77 0.28
CA PHE A 25 -4.76 12.64 -0.24
C PHE A 25 -4.96 12.99 -1.73
N PRO A 26 -6.06 13.66 -2.10
CA PRO A 26 -6.32 14.04 -3.49
C PRO A 26 -5.21 14.94 -4.07
N GLN A 27 -4.54 15.70 -3.21
CA GLN A 27 -3.45 16.63 -3.54
C GLN A 27 -2.15 15.98 -4.04
N LEU A 28 -1.87 14.71 -3.71
CA LEU A 28 -0.62 14.02 -4.11
C LEU A 28 -0.71 13.38 -5.51
N GLY A 29 -1.92 13.26 -6.04
CA GLY A 29 -2.19 12.66 -7.34
C GLY A 29 -2.12 11.13 -7.33
N PRO A 30 -2.96 10.45 -8.13
CA PRO A 30 -3.09 8.99 -8.10
C PRO A 30 -1.79 8.27 -8.48
N ARG A 31 -0.96 8.87 -9.34
CA ARG A 31 0.30 8.28 -9.79
C ARG A 31 1.32 8.17 -8.65
N THR A 32 1.44 9.20 -7.81
CA THR A 32 2.33 9.21 -6.64
C THR A 32 1.89 8.17 -5.63
N ILE A 33 0.58 8.09 -5.35
CA ILE A 33 0.02 7.15 -4.38
C ILE A 33 0.26 5.71 -4.82
N VAL A 34 0.02 5.38 -6.10
CA VAL A 34 0.32 4.05 -6.65
C VAL A 34 1.80 3.72 -6.51
N LEU A 35 2.69 4.67 -6.80
CA LEU A 35 4.13 4.46 -6.72
C LEU A 35 4.58 4.19 -5.27
N VAL A 36 4.10 5.00 -4.31
CA VAL A 36 4.38 4.82 -2.88
C VAL A 36 3.86 3.48 -2.38
N VAL A 37 2.61 3.12 -2.69
CA VAL A 37 2.01 1.85 -2.26
C VAL A 37 2.76 0.66 -2.84
N ARG A 38 3.18 0.74 -4.11
CA ARG A 38 3.93 -0.33 -4.77
C ARG A 38 5.33 -0.50 -4.17
N THR A 39 6.02 0.60 -3.87
CA THR A 39 7.30 0.56 -3.13
C THR A 39 7.11 -0.01 -1.72
N CYS A 40 6.07 0.42 -0.99
CA CYS A 40 5.76 -0.13 0.33
C CYS A 40 5.47 -1.64 0.28
N ARG A 41 4.76 -2.11 -0.75
CA ARG A 41 4.47 -3.53 -0.94
C ARG A 41 5.75 -4.34 -1.17
N GLU A 42 6.70 -3.79 -1.90
CA GLU A 42 7.99 -4.44 -2.20
C GLU A 42 8.89 -4.51 -0.97
N GLU A 43 8.92 -3.44 -0.16
CA GLU A 43 9.61 -3.38 1.14
C GLU A 43 9.00 -4.39 2.12
N LEU A 44 7.67 -4.57 2.07
CA LEU A 44 6.92 -5.49 2.92
C LEU A 44 6.76 -6.91 2.33
N ARG A 45 7.50 -7.26 1.26
CA ARG A 45 7.40 -8.61 0.67
C ARG A 45 7.78 -9.74 1.64
N GLY A 46 8.54 -9.42 2.68
CA GLY A 46 8.91 -10.33 3.76
C GLY A 46 7.86 -10.46 4.88
N SER A 47 6.81 -9.64 4.84
CA SER A 47 5.74 -9.63 5.84
C SER A 47 4.57 -10.52 5.43
N PRO A 48 3.84 -11.11 6.40
CA PRO A 48 2.69 -11.96 6.12
C PRO A 48 1.57 -11.20 5.41
N ALA A 49 0.94 -11.85 4.41
CA ALA A 49 -0.14 -11.31 3.58
C ALA A 49 -1.33 -10.76 4.37
N ASP A 50 -1.56 -11.32 5.57
CA ASP A 50 -2.66 -10.95 6.45
C ASP A 50 -2.50 -9.53 7.05
N ALA A 51 -1.27 -9.13 7.39
CA ALA A 51 -0.96 -7.82 7.97
C ALA A 51 -0.54 -6.77 6.92
N LEU A 52 -0.32 -7.19 5.68
CA LEU A 52 0.10 -6.34 4.58
C LEU A 52 -0.83 -5.15 4.27
N PRO A 53 -2.17 -5.28 4.23
CA PRO A 53 -3.06 -4.12 4.07
C PRO A 53 -2.83 -3.05 5.15
N GLU A 54 -2.79 -3.44 6.43
CA GLU A 54 -2.59 -2.50 7.54
C GLU A 54 -1.21 -1.84 7.52
N LEU A 55 -0.16 -2.62 7.23
CA LEU A 55 1.21 -2.10 7.16
C LEU A 55 1.40 -1.17 5.96
N VAL A 56 0.84 -1.50 4.80
CA VAL A 56 0.85 -0.64 3.61
C VAL A 56 0.10 0.66 3.88
N GLU A 57 -1.09 0.60 4.50
CA GLU A 57 -1.88 1.80 4.80
C GLU A 57 -1.13 2.70 5.82
N ARG A 58 -0.56 2.12 6.88
CA ARG A 58 0.25 2.87 7.86
C ARG A 58 1.50 3.49 7.23
N LEU A 59 2.28 2.71 6.49
CA LEU A 59 3.53 3.17 5.88
C LEU A 59 3.27 4.24 4.81
N ALA A 60 2.24 4.05 3.99
CA ALA A 60 1.84 5.05 3.01
C ALA A 60 1.33 6.33 3.69
N ARG A 61 0.43 6.25 4.68
CA ARG A 61 -0.04 7.44 5.41
C ARG A 61 1.13 8.19 6.07
N GLN A 62 2.10 7.47 6.63
CA GLN A 62 3.28 8.06 7.24
C GLN A 62 4.19 8.74 6.21
N ARG A 63 4.44 8.12 5.05
CA ARG A 63 5.21 8.71 3.94
C ARG A 63 4.52 9.95 3.36
N LEU A 64 3.22 9.87 3.11
CA LEU A 64 2.46 11.00 2.56
C LEU A 64 2.42 12.17 3.55
N ARG A 65 2.31 11.91 4.87
CA ARG A 65 2.42 12.97 5.90
C ARG A 65 3.79 13.65 5.91
N VAL A 66 4.87 12.90 5.69
CA VAL A 66 6.23 13.47 5.59
C VAL A 66 6.37 14.28 4.29
N SER A 67 5.80 13.83 3.18
CA SER A 67 5.84 14.55 1.90
C SER A 67 5.01 15.84 1.87
N LEU A 68 4.15 16.08 2.87
CA LEU A 68 3.33 17.28 3.00
C LEU A 68 3.92 18.31 3.98
N HIS A 69 5.08 18.03 4.57
CA HIS A 69 5.80 18.90 5.49
C HIS A 69 7.08 19.41 4.82
#